data_AF-A0A6B9Z4W8-F1
#
_entry.id   AF-A0A6B9Z4W8-F1
#
_cell.length_a   1.000
_cell.length_b   1.000
_cell.length_c   1.000
_cell.angle_alpha   90.00
_cell.angle_beta   90.00
_cell.angle_gamma   90.00
#
_symmetry.space_group_name_H-M   'P 1'
#
loop_
_entity.id
_entity.type
_entity.pdbx_description
1 polymer ?
#
loop_
_entity_poly.entity_id
_entity_poly.type
_entity_poly.pdbx_seq_one_letter_code
_entity_poly.pdbx_strand_id
1 'polypeptide(L)'
;MKFLLFVCCCFFGATAFAQPGISEMQQAKQDLSSSFFSAFDCCMVLACLFGLLGGLRIYHNWQMGKDQIDSAVAAWFFASFFMILSGPFLRALFGI
;
A
#
# COMPACT_ATOMS: atom_id res chain seq x y z
N MET A 1 50.57 -17.15 19.28
CA MET A 1 49.60 -16.47 18.38
C MET A 1 48.14 -16.81 18.68
N LYS A 2 47.76 -18.07 18.94
CA LYS A 2 46.37 -18.48 19.26
C LYS A 2 45.79 -17.86 20.55
N PHE A 3 46.61 -17.69 21.59
CA PHE A 3 46.16 -17.13 22.89
C PHE A 3 45.82 -15.64 22.83
N LEU A 4 46.52 -14.88 21.97
CA LEU A 4 46.31 -13.44 21.80
C LEU A 4 45.00 -13.14 21.04
N LEU A 5 44.61 -14.01 20.10
CA LEU A 5 43.31 -13.95 19.42
C LEU A 5 42.14 -14.19 20.39
N PHE A 6 42.30 -15.09 21.36
CA PHE A 6 41.25 -15.41 22.34
C PHE A 6 40.97 -14.23 23.28
N VAL A 7 42.03 -13.58 23.77
CA VAL A 7 41.92 -12.39 24.64
C VAL A 7 41.31 -11.19 23.90
N CYS A 8 41.66 -11.00 22.62
CA CYS A 8 41.08 -9.93 21.79
C CYS A 8 39.56 -10.13 21.56
N CYS A 9 39.13 -11.39 21.38
CA CYS A 9 37.72 -11.73 21.20
C CYS A 9 36.88 -11.49 22.47
N CYS A 10 37.46 -11.75 23.66
CA CYS A 10 36.80 -11.47 24.94
C CYS A 10 36.62 -9.97 25.21
N PHE A 11 37.55 -9.11 24.77
CA PHE A 11 37.41 -7.66 24.89
C PHE A 11 36.32 -7.09 23.96
N PHE A 12 36.13 -7.68 22.78
CA PHE A 12 35.07 -7.28 21.84
C PHE A 12 33.66 -7.56 22.36
N GLY A 13 33.48 -8.66 23.11
CA GLY A 13 32.20 -9.01 23.74
C GLY A 13 31.80 -8.06 24.87
N ALA A 14 32.78 -7.49 25.60
CA ALA A 14 32.51 -6.53 26.68
C ALA A 14 32.05 -5.15 26.16
N THR A 15 32.34 -4.82 24.90
CA THR A 15 31.88 -3.61 24.21
C THR A 15 30.65 -3.83 23.33
N ALA A 16 30.05 -5.03 23.37
CA ALA A 16 28.81 -5.30 22.65
C ALA A 16 27.64 -4.64 23.39
N PHE A 17 27.38 -3.39 23.08
CA PHE A 17 26.12 -2.73 23.43
C PHE A 17 25.01 -3.48 22.68
N ALA A 18 24.14 -4.17 23.41
CA ALA A 18 22.89 -4.67 22.82
C ALA A 18 22.11 -3.46 22.32
N GLN A 19 21.99 -3.32 21.00
CA GLN A 19 21.25 -2.22 20.39
C GLN A 19 19.80 -2.29 20.90
N PRO A 20 19.24 -1.22 21.48
CA PRO A 20 17.86 -1.23 21.97
C PRO A 20 16.93 -1.36 20.77
N GLY A 21 16.55 -2.61 20.44
CA GLY A 21 15.75 -2.92 19.26
C GLY A 21 14.34 -2.32 19.28
N ILE A 22 13.88 -1.80 20.42
CA ILE A 22 12.54 -1.20 20.55
C ILE A 22 12.45 0.13 19.78
N SER A 23 13.47 1.01 19.85
CA SER A 23 13.44 2.28 19.13
C SER A 23 13.49 2.07 17.62
N GLU A 24 14.35 1.16 17.16
CA GLU A 24 14.48 0.81 15.74
C GLU A 24 13.20 0.13 15.22
N MET A 25 12.55 -0.73 16.01
CA MET A 25 11.27 -1.35 15.64
C MET A 25 10.12 -0.32 15.61
N GLN A 26 10.13 0.65 16.52
CA GLN A 26 9.15 1.74 16.52
C GLN A 26 9.31 2.60 15.25
N GLN A 27 10.55 2.92 14.88
CA GLN A 27 10.87 3.67 13.67
C GLN A 27 10.51 2.89 12.40
N ALA A 28 10.86 1.60 12.33
CA ALA A 28 10.47 0.73 11.23
C ALA A 28 8.95 0.63 11.06
N LYS A 29 8.19 0.57 12.16
CA LYS A 29 6.71 0.61 12.11
C LYS A 29 6.19 1.93 11.52
N GLN A 30 6.81 3.05 11.88
CA GLN A 30 6.40 4.37 11.43
C GLN A 30 6.71 4.58 9.94
N ASP A 31 7.88 4.13 9.48
CA ASP A 31 8.26 4.13 8.07
C ASP A 31 7.37 3.21 7.24
N LEU A 32 7.02 2.04 7.78
CA LEU A 32 6.10 1.11 7.14
C LEU A 32 4.71 1.75 6.99
N SER A 33 4.16 2.32 8.07
CA SER A 33 2.86 3.00 8.05
C SER A 33 2.84 4.17 7.06
N SER A 34 3.90 4.99 7.04
CA SER A 34 4.04 6.10 6.10
C SER A 34 4.07 5.61 4.64
N SER A 35 4.85 4.56 4.38
CA SER A 35 4.94 3.93 3.06
C SER A 35 3.59 3.36 2.60
N PHE A 36 2.83 2.76 3.53
CA PHE A 36 1.48 2.28 3.25
C PHE A 36 0.51 3.42 2.90
N PHE A 37 0.52 4.54 3.64
CA PHE A 37 -0.33 5.69 3.31
C PHE A 37 0.00 6.27 1.94
N SER A 38 1.28 6.42 1.61
CA SER A 38 1.72 6.91 0.30
C SER A 38 1.30 5.99 -0.85
N ALA A 39 1.53 4.68 -0.69
CA ALA A 39 1.10 3.69 -1.69
C ALA A 39 -0.43 3.67 -1.84
N PHE A 40 -1.15 3.79 -0.74
CA PHE A 40 -2.61 3.85 -0.75
C PHE A 40 -3.13 5.07 -1.52
N ASP A 41 -2.56 6.24 -1.28
CA ASP A 41 -2.98 7.47 -1.97
C ASP A 41 -2.72 7.36 -3.48
N CYS A 42 -1.60 6.75 -3.89
CA CYS A 42 -1.33 6.41 -5.28
C CYS A 42 -2.42 5.48 -5.88
N CYS A 43 -2.80 4.42 -5.17
CA CYS A 43 -3.86 3.52 -5.58
C CYS A 43 -5.23 4.22 -5.72
N MET A 44 -5.55 5.16 -4.82
CA MET A 44 -6.78 5.96 -4.89
C MET A 44 -6.80 6.86 -6.13
N VAL A 45 -5.67 7.47 -6.48
CA VAL A 45 -5.56 8.26 -7.71
C VAL A 45 -5.78 7.36 -8.94
N LEU A 46 -5.16 6.17 -8.98
CA LEU A 46 -5.36 5.22 -10.07
C LEU A 46 -6.83 4.75 -10.17
N ALA A 47 -7.50 4.50 -9.05
CA ALA A 47 -8.92 4.14 -9.03
C ALA A 47 -9.78 5.23 -9.67
N CYS A 48 -9.53 6.51 -9.36
CA CYS A 48 -10.20 7.64 -10.01
C CYS A 48 -9.93 7.68 -11.52
N LEU A 49 -8.69 7.45 -11.95
CA LEU A 49 -8.34 7.43 -13.37
C LEU A 49 -9.05 6.30 -14.12
N PHE A 50 -9.05 5.08 -13.58
CA PHE A 50 -9.75 3.95 -14.19
C PHE A 50 -11.27 4.14 -14.21
N GLY A 51 -11.84 4.74 -13.14
CA GLY A 51 -13.24 5.13 -13.11
C GLY A 51 -13.60 6.11 -14.23
N LEU A 52 -12.82 7.18 -14.40
CA LEU A 52 -13.04 8.16 -15.47
C LEU A 52 -12.89 7.54 -16.87
N LEU A 53 -11.84 6.73 -17.10
CA LEU A 53 -11.61 6.07 -18.38
C LEU A 53 -12.73 5.07 -18.73
N GLY A 54 -13.24 4.34 -17.74
CA GLY A 54 -14.38 3.45 -17.90
C GLY A 54 -15.65 4.20 -18.33
N GLY A 55 -15.93 5.33 -17.68
CA GLY A 55 -17.07 6.18 -18.03
C GLY A 55 -16.95 6.76 -19.43
N LEU A 56 -15.74 7.21 -19.81
CA LEU A 56 -15.46 7.74 -21.13
C LEU A 56 -15.65 6.69 -22.23
N ARG A 57 -15.24 5.43 -21.98
CA ARG A 57 -15.51 4.30 -22.88
C ARG A 57 -17.01 4.05 -23.06
N ILE A 58 -17.80 4.13 -21.99
CA ILE A 58 -19.24 3.92 -22.06
C ILE A 58 -19.92 5.04 -22.83
N TYR A 59 -19.54 6.29 -22.55
CA TYR A 59 -20.01 7.45 -23.30
C TYR A 59 -19.70 7.32 -24.80
N HIS A 60 -18.48 6.91 -25.15
CA HIS A 60 -18.10 6.66 -26.53
C HIS A 60 -18.96 5.56 -27.17
N ASN A 61 -19.21 4.45 -26.47
CA ASN A 61 -20.08 3.38 -26.97
C ASN A 61 -21.53 3.83 -27.14
N TRP A 62 -22.01 4.72 -26.27
CA TRP A 62 -23.34 5.30 -26.37
C TRP A 62 -23.49 6.17 -27.63
N GLN A 63 -22.49 7.01 -27.92
CA GLN A 63 -22.46 7.83 -29.13
C GLN A 63 -22.40 6.98 -30.42
N MET A 64 -21.83 5.78 -30.37
CA MET A 64 -21.82 4.83 -31.49
C MET A 64 -23.12 4.04 -31.67
N GLY A 65 -24.16 4.30 -30.86
CA GLY A 65 -25.45 3.63 -30.98
C GLY A 65 -25.43 2.15 -30.57
N LYS A 66 -24.53 1.77 -29.66
CA LYS A 66 -24.41 0.39 -29.20
C LYS A 66 -25.58 0.02 -28.27
N ASP A 67 -26.11 -1.18 -28.41
CA ASP A 67 -27.16 -1.68 -27.51
C ASP A 67 -26.62 -1.93 -26.09
N GLN A 68 -27.52 -1.98 -25.10
CA GLN A 68 -27.22 -2.31 -23.69
C GLN A 68 -26.33 -1.29 -22.95
N ILE A 69 -26.50 0.01 -23.21
CA ILE A 69 -25.78 1.07 -22.47
C ILE A 69 -26.20 1.08 -20.99
N ASP A 70 -27.48 0.90 -20.67
CA ASP A 70 -27.97 0.96 -19.29
C ASP A 70 -27.30 -0.07 -18.37
N SER A 71 -27.15 -1.32 -18.85
CA SER A 71 -26.46 -2.37 -18.09
C SER A 71 -24.96 -2.10 -17.97
N ALA A 72 -24.34 -1.54 -19.02
CA ALA A 72 -22.92 -1.16 -18.99
C ALA A 72 -22.65 0.00 -18.01
N VAL A 73 -23.53 1.01 -17.97
CA VAL A 73 -23.47 2.12 -17.01
C VAL A 73 -23.61 1.60 -15.59
N ALA A 74 -24.60 0.74 -15.32
CA ALA A 74 -24.80 0.15 -14.00
C ALA A 74 -23.58 -0.67 -13.56
N ALA A 75 -23.04 -1.52 -14.44
CA ALA A 75 -21.85 -2.33 -14.15
C ALA A 75 -20.62 -1.46 -13.83
N TRP A 76 -20.37 -0.42 -14.61
CA TRP A 76 -19.28 0.51 -14.37
C TRP A 76 -19.44 1.31 -13.08
N PHE A 77 -20.67 1.74 -12.77
CA PHE A 77 -20.96 2.48 -11.54
C PHE A 77 -20.66 1.62 -10.31
N PHE A 78 -21.17 0.39 -10.26
CA PHE A 78 -20.92 -0.52 -9.14
C PHE A 78 -19.44 -0.91 -9.03
N ALA A 79 -18.75 -1.13 -10.16
CA ALA A 79 -17.32 -1.41 -10.16
C ALA A 79 -16.51 -0.22 -9.61
N SER A 80 -16.82 1.00 -10.05
CA SER A 80 -16.13 2.22 -9.60
C SER A 80 -16.39 2.49 -8.11
N PHE A 81 -17.63 2.32 -7.67
CA PHE A 81 -18.03 2.46 -6.27
C PHE A 81 -17.31 1.44 -5.37
N PHE A 82 -17.26 0.18 -5.79
CA PHE A 82 -16.54 -0.87 -5.06
C PHE A 82 -15.04 -0.58 -4.97
N MET A 83 -14.41 -0.12 -6.07
CA MET A 83 -12.99 0.23 -6.07
C MET A 83 -12.67 1.32 -5.03
N ILE A 84 -13.48 2.38 -4.97
CA ILE A 84 -13.28 3.46 -3.99
C ILE A 84 -13.49 2.97 -2.56
N LEU A 85 -14.50 2.13 -2.31
CA LEU A 85 -14.77 1.59 -0.98
C LEU A 85 -13.74 0.58 -0.49
N SER A 86 -13.08 -0.13 -1.40
CA SER A 86 -12.07 -1.13 -1.05
C SER A 86 -10.93 -0.55 -0.22
N GLY A 87 -10.56 0.71 -0.45
CA GLY A 87 -9.50 1.39 0.28
C GLY A 87 -9.83 1.58 1.77
N PRO A 88 -10.88 2.34 2.13
CA PRO A 88 -11.34 2.48 3.51
C PRO A 88 -11.63 1.14 4.20
N PHE A 89 -12.14 0.16 3.46
CA PHE A 89 -12.37 -1.19 3.98
C PHE A 89 -11.08 -1.88 4.42
N LEU A 90 -10.01 -1.82 3.61
CA LEU A 90 -8.70 -2.38 3.97
C LEU A 90 -8.08 -1.64 5.16
N ARG A 91 -8.17 -0.30 5.20
CA ARG A 91 -7.73 0.51 6.35
C ARG A 91 -8.42 0.09 7.65
N ALA A 92 -9.74 -0.05 7.60
CA ALA A 92 -10.54 -0.54 8.74
C ALA A 92 -10.17 -1.97 9.17
N LEU A 93 -9.90 -2.87 8.22
CA LEU A 93 -9.50 -4.26 8.50
C LEU A 93 -8.16 -4.36 9.23
N PHE A 94 -7.18 -3.56 8.83
CA PHE A 94 -5.84 -3.57 9.42
C PHE A 94 -5.69 -2.65 10.64
N GLY A 95 -6.72 -1.87 10.97
CA GLY A 95 -6.71 -0.94 12.11
C GLY A 95 -5.76 0.24 11.91
N ILE A 96 -5.59 0.68 10.66
CA ILE A 96 -4.72 1.80 10.24
C ILE A 96 -5.59 2.96 9.75
#